data_AF-A0A497H2G8-F1
#
_entry.id   AF-A0A497H2G8-F1
#
_cell.length_a   1.000
_cell.length_b   1.000
_cell.length_c   1.000
_cell.angle_alpha   90.00
_cell.angle_beta   90.00
_cell.angle_gamma   90.00
#
_symmetry.space_group_name_H-M   'P 1'
#
loop_
_entity.id
_entity.type
_entity.pdbx_description
1 polymer ?
#
loop_
_entity_poly.entity_id
_entity_poly.type
_entity_poly.pdbx_seq_one_letter_code
_entity_poly.pdbx_strand_id
1 'polypeptide(L)'
;MPHQCLKCGKVYKDSRYVFEGCPECGGKSFYYTKKPLNEEKRKKLLEEIEKDDMLTGETLDDIFEDIRKKKEAALKEAEKLKEKVESIHVKEAGEYEINVRRLMEEGSIIIYREGTYYIYLPSLFSGKK
;
A
#
# COMPACT_ATOMS: atom_id res chain seq x y z
N MET A 1 15.40 -24.48 17.02
CA MET A 1 14.82 -24.13 18.34
C MET A 1 13.49 -24.86 18.46
N PRO A 2 13.28 -25.72 19.47
CA PRO A 2 12.06 -26.52 19.54
C PRO A 2 10.82 -25.68 19.90
N HIS A 3 9.76 -25.84 19.11
CA HIS A 3 8.47 -25.19 19.30
C HIS A 3 7.37 -26.24 19.38
N GLN A 4 6.46 -26.08 20.32
CA GLN A 4 5.32 -26.96 20.51
C GLN A 4 4.04 -26.30 20.00
N CYS A 5 3.29 -26.99 19.13
CA CYS A 5 1.98 -26.52 18.70
C CYS A 5 1.01 -26.56 19.88
N LEU A 6 0.34 -25.44 20.18
CA LEU A 6 -0.63 -25.36 21.28
C LEU A 6 -1.94 -26.09 20.97
N LYS A 7 -2.27 -26.27 19.68
CA LYS A 7 -3.48 -26.95 19.21
C LYS A 7 -3.39 -28.48 19.32
N CYS A 8 -2.34 -29.10 18.75
CA CYS A 8 -2.18 -30.56 18.75
C CYS A 8 -1.09 -31.10 19.71
N GLY A 9 -0.25 -30.23 20.28
CA GLY A 9 0.80 -30.61 21.23
C GLY A 9 2.10 -31.14 20.61
N LYS A 10 2.20 -31.26 19.28
CA LYS A 10 3.39 -31.78 18.58
C LYS A 10 4.57 -30.80 18.66
N VAL A 11 5.77 -31.33 18.86
CA VAL A 11 7.01 -30.53 18.98
C VAL A 11 7.80 -30.59 17.68
N TYR A 12 8.12 -29.42 17.12
CA TYR A 12 8.94 -29.25 15.93
C TYR A 12 10.28 -28.63 16.29
N LYS A 13 11.39 -29.17 15.77
CA LYS A 13 12.73 -28.62 16.00
C LYS A 13 13.04 -27.38 15.15
N ASP A 14 12.32 -27.26 14.04
CA ASP A 14 12.45 -26.23 13.02
C ASP A 14 11.43 -25.11 13.25
N SER A 15 11.83 -23.86 13.00
CA SER A 15 11.00 -22.67 13.19
C SER A 15 10.13 -22.34 11.97
N ARG A 16 10.36 -22.95 10.80
CA ARG A 16 9.56 -22.70 9.59
C ARG A 16 8.05 -22.88 9.80
N TYR A 17 7.69 -23.88 10.60
CA TYR A 17 6.30 -24.23 10.90
C TYR A 17 5.56 -23.18 11.70
N VAL A 18 6.26 -22.25 12.37
CA VAL A 18 5.63 -21.12 13.06
C VAL A 18 5.02 -20.15 12.04
N PHE A 19 5.64 -19.98 10.88
CA PHE A 19 5.16 -19.10 9.80
C PHE A 19 4.17 -19.83 8.88
N GLU A 20 4.45 -21.09 8.53
CA GLU A 20 3.63 -21.87 7.60
C GLU A 20 2.40 -22.48 8.27
N GLY A 21 2.45 -22.67 9.59
CA GLY A 21 1.42 -23.36 10.38
C GLY A 21 1.75 -24.84 10.63
N CYS A 22 1.05 -25.43 11.60
CA CYS A 22 1.26 -26.82 11.99
C CYS A 22 0.75 -27.79 10.91
N PRO A 23 1.59 -28.66 10.31
CA PRO A 23 1.20 -29.54 9.21
C PRO A 23 0.13 -30.58 9.59
N GLU A 24 -0.05 -30.88 10.89
CA GLU A 24 -1.01 -31.90 11.35
C GLU A 24 -2.41 -31.34 11.61
N CYS A 25 -2.52 -30.07 12.00
CA CYS A 25 -3.79 -29.52 12.50
C CYS A 25 -4.10 -28.09 12.02
N GLY A 26 -3.22 -27.51 11.19
CA GLY A 26 -3.32 -26.16 10.65
C GLY A 26 -3.21 -25.03 11.69
N GLY A 27 -2.91 -25.34 12.95
CA GLY A 27 -2.81 -24.33 14.01
C GLY A 27 -1.60 -23.40 13.80
N LYS A 28 -1.79 -22.09 14.04
CA LYS A 28 -0.74 -21.06 13.96
C LYS A 28 -0.15 -20.68 15.33
N SER A 29 -0.71 -21.21 16.43
CA SER A 29 -0.26 -20.91 17.79
C SER A 29 0.81 -21.91 18.24
N PHE A 30 2.02 -21.41 18.52
CA PHE A 30 3.18 -22.20 18.96
C PHE A 30 3.78 -21.63 20.24
N TYR A 31 4.27 -22.52 21.11
CA TYR A 31 4.99 -22.18 22.32
C TYR A 31 6.44 -22.64 22.23
N TYR A 32 7.37 -21.71 22.42
CA TYR A 32 8.79 -22.05 22.48
C TYR A 32 9.10 -22.76 23.80
N THR A 33 9.58 -24.00 23.74
CA THR A 33 9.96 -24.71 24.96
C THR A 33 11.07 -25.73 24.76
N LYS A 34 11.98 -25.79 25.76
CA LYS A 34 13.01 -26.84 25.84
C LYS A 34 12.43 -28.19 26.29
N LYS A 35 11.29 -28.18 27.00
CA LYS A 35 10.58 -29.38 27.48
C LYS A 35 9.09 -29.27 27.15
N PRO A 36 8.45 -30.31 26.58
CA PRO A 36 7.04 -30.21 26.20
C PRO A 36 6.17 -29.84 27.40
N LEU A 37 5.26 -28.89 27.20
CA LEU A 37 4.22 -28.52 28.14
C LEU A 37 3.28 -29.70 28.41
N ASN A 38 2.81 -29.77 29.65
CA ASN A 38 1.72 -30.67 30.02
C ASN A 38 0.39 -30.17 29.41
N GLU A 39 -0.57 -31.08 29.25
CA GLU A 39 -1.82 -30.82 28.55
C GLU A 39 -2.65 -29.70 29.19
N GLU A 40 -2.70 -29.64 30.54
CA GLU A 40 -3.42 -28.60 31.28
C GLU A 40 -2.84 -27.19 31.02
N LYS A 41 -1.51 -27.06 31.03
CA LYS A 41 -0.84 -25.78 30.77
C LYS A 41 -1.03 -25.35 29.31
N ARG A 42 -1.04 -26.32 28.39
CA ARG A 42 -1.28 -26.08 26.96
C ARG A 42 -2.69 -25.53 26.72
N LYS A 43 -3.71 -26.13 27.34
CA LYS A 43 -5.10 -25.67 27.22
C LYS A 43 -5.29 -24.27 27.80
N LYS A 44 -4.73 -23.99 28.98
CA LYS A 44 -4.78 -22.64 29.59
C LYS A 44 -4.18 -21.57 28.68
N LEU A 45 -3.01 -21.82 28.11
CA LEU A 45 -2.37 -20.88 27.19
C LEU A 45 -3.19 -20.68 25.91
N LEU A 46 -3.84 -21.72 25.40
CA LEU A 46 -4.70 -21.62 24.23
C LEU A 46 -5.92 -20.74 24.53
N GLU A 47 -6.58 -20.95 25.67
CA GLU A 47 -7.73 -20.14 26.12
C GLU A 47 -7.35 -18.67 26.36
N GLU A 48 -6.14 -18.40 26.88
CA GLU A 48 -5.64 -17.03 27.04
C GLU A 48 -5.44 -16.35 25.69
N ILE A 49 -4.86 -17.04 24.71
CA ILE A 49 -4.64 -16.51 23.36
C ILE A 49 -5.98 -16.28 22.65
N GLU A 50 -6.93 -17.21 22.75
CA GLU A 50 -8.25 -17.06 22.12
C GLU A 50 -9.07 -15.90 22.72
N LYS A 51 -8.86 -15.59 24.01
CA LYS A 51 -9.47 -14.41 24.65
C LYS A 51 -8.82 -13.10 24.22
N ASP A 52 -7.52 -13.10 23.96
CA ASP A 52 -6.78 -11.95 23.45
C ASP A 52 -7.08 -11.70 21.96
N ASP A 53 -7.36 -12.76 21.20
CA ASP A 53 -7.71 -12.71 19.77
C ASP A 53 -9.15 -12.19 19.51
N MET A 54 -9.90 -11.81 20.55
CA MET A 54 -11.13 -11.00 20.40
C MET A 54 -10.89 -9.59 19.80
N LEU A 55 -9.64 -9.26 19.42
CA LEU A 55 -9.26 -8.00 18.75
C LEU A 55 -9.07 -8.10 17.22
N THR A 56 -9.24 -9.26 16.57
CA THR A 56 -8.79 -9.44 15.16
C THR A 56 -9.86 -9.82 14.14
N GLY A 57 -11.13 -9.96 14.54
CA GLY A 57 -12.23 -10.31 13.63
C GLY A 57 -12.91 -9.11 12.95
N GLU A 58 -13.07 -8.00 13.66
CA GLU A 58 -13.74 -6.80 13.14
C GLU A 58 -12.75 -5.81 12.50
N THR A 59 -11.45 -5.92 12.79
CA THR A 59 -10.47 -4.91 12.42
C THR A 59 -9.92 -5.02 11.00
N LEU A 60 -9.86 -6.20 10.39
CA LEU A 60 -9.21 -6.36 9.07
C LEU A 60 -10.02 -5.74 7.93
N ASP A 61 -11.31 -6.04 7.83
CA ASP A 61 -12.17 -5.49 6.78
C ASP A 61 -12.34 -3.97 6.93
N ASP A 62 -12.48 -3.48 8.17
CA ASP A 62 -12.51 -2.04 8.47
C ASP A 62 -11.20 -1.33 8.09
N ILE A 63 -10.04 -1.96 8.36
CA ILE A 63 -8.73 -1.44 7.94
C ILE A 63 -8.63 -1.39 6.40
N PHE A 64 -9.11 -2.42 5.70
CA PHE A 64 -9.10 -2.43 4.23
C PHE A 64 -10.02 -1.36 3.64
N GLU A 65 -11.22 -1.16 4.21
CA GLU A 65 -12.12 -0.07 3.82
C GLU A 65 -11.50 1.30 4.05
N ASP A 66 -10.84 1.51 5.19
CA ASP A 66 -10.15 2.77 5.51
C ASP A 66 -8.97 3.04 4.59
N ILE A 67 -8.16 2.03 4.27
CA ILE A 67 -7.07 2.14 3.29
C ILE A 67 -7.65 2.52 1.92
N ARG A 68 -8.77 1.91 1.52
CA ARG A 68 -9.43 2.20 0.24
C ARG A 68 -9.96 3.64 0.19
N LYS A 69 -10.65 4.09 1.24
CA LYS A 69 -11.15 5.47 1.37
C LYS A 69 -10.02 6.49 1.33
N LYS A 70 -8.92 6.26 2.07
CA LYS A 70 -7.74 7.14 2.06
C LYS A 70 -7.08 7.20 0.68
N LYS A 71 -6.95 6.07 0.00
CA LYS A 71 -6.40 6.00 -1.36
C LYS A 71 -7.26 6.81 -2.34
N GLU A 72 -8.58 6.68 -2.27
CA GLU A 72 -9.50 7.42 -3.14
C GLU A 72 -9.47 8.94 -2.88
N ALA A 73 -9.43 9.34 -1.61
CA ALA A 73 -9.30 10.74 -1.22
C ALA A 73 -7.98 11.36 -1.73
N ALA A 74 -6.87 10.65 -1.55
CA ALA A 74 -5.56 11.08 -2.05
C ALA A 74 -5.55 11.18 -3.59
N LEU A 75 -6.25 10.29 -4.29
CA LEU A 75 -6.36 10.34 -5.75
C LEU A 75 -7.12 11.59 -6.21
N LYS A 76 -8.27 11.89 -5.58
CA LYS A 76 -9.10 13.07 -5.88
C LYS A 76 -8.38 14.37 -5.56
N GLU A 77 -7.59 14.39 -4.48
CA GLU A 77 -6.77 15.54 -4.13
C GLU A 77 -5.63 15.75 -5.14
N ALA A 78 -4.95 14.68 -5.54
CA ALA A 78 -3.93 14.74 -6.58
C ALA A 78 -4.49 15.19 -7.94
N GLU A 79 -5.71 14.79 -8.29
CA GLU A 79 -6.41 15.23 -9.50
C GLU A 79 -6.74 16.73 -9.45
N LYS A 80 -7.32 17.20 -8.34
CA LYS A 80 -7.56 18.64 -8.11
C LYS A 80 -6.28 19.48 -8.10
N LEU A 81 -5.17 18.92 -7.61
CA LEU A 81 -3.86 19.58 -7.64
C LEU A 81 -3.32 19.66 -9.07
N LYS A 82 -3.49 18.61 -9.88
CA LYS A 82 -3.13 18.64 -11.31
C LYS A 82 -3.89 19.73 -12.07
N GLU A 83 -5.17 19.93 -11.76
CA GLU A 83 -5.98 21.00 -12.36
C GLU A 83 -5.51 22.42 -11.97
N LYS A 84 -4.79 22.58 -10.86
CA LYS A 84 -4.29 23.87 -10.38
C LYS A 84 -2.93 24.29 -10.97
N VAL A 85 -2.16 23.37 -11.55
CA VAL A 85 -0.83 23.70 -12.09
C VAL A 85 -0.97 24.21 -13.52
N GLU A 86 -0.76 25.51 -13.75
CA GLU A 86 -0.84 26.15 -15.07
C GLU A 86 0.07 25.47 -16.11
N SER A 87 -0.32 25.51 -17.39
CA SER A 87 0.49 24.98 -18.50
C SER A 87 1.73 25.84 -18.76
N ILE A 88 1.71 27.13 -18.42
CA ILE A 88 2.85 28.06 -18.51
C ILE A 88 2.76 29.04 -17.34
N HIS A 89 3.86 29.26 -16.62
CA HIS A 89 4.00 30.16 -15.49
C HIS A 89 5.19 31.10 -15.71
N VAL A 90 5.02 32.42 -15.59
CA VAL A 90 6.09 33.40 -15.85
C VAL A 90 6.75 33.78 -14.53
N LYS A 91 8.03 33.45 -14.34
CA LYS A 91 8.77 33.78 -13.12
C LYS A 91 9.26 35.23 -13.13
N GLU A 92 9.94 35.62 -14.20
CA GLU A 92 10.44 36.98 -14.43
C GLU A 92 10.43 37.29 -15.94
N ALA A 93 10.68 38.55 -16.34
CA ALA A 93 10.70 38.91 -17.76
C ALA A 93 11.80 38.13 -18.50
N GLY A 94 11.39 37.19 -19.36
CA GLY A 94 12.31 36.28 -20.06
C GLY A 94 12.42 34.88 -19.43
N GLU A 95 11.88 34.67 -18.23
CA GLU A 95 11.90 33.38 -17.51
C GLU A 95 10.49 32.78 -17.39
N TYR A 96 10.27 31.61 -18.02
CA TYR A 96 8.99 30.93 -18.12
C TYR A 96 9.13 29.46 -17.69
N GLU A 97 8.13 28.93 -17.00
CA GLU A 97 8.02 27.56 -16.50
C GLU A 97 6.79 26.87 -17.10
N ILE A 98 6.99 25.81 -17.88
CA ILE A 98 5.93 25.20 -18.71
C ILE A 98 5.59 23.80 -18.19
N ASN A 99 4.32 23.53 -17.88
CA ASN A 99 3.81 22.20 -17.57
C ASN A 99 3.40 21.46 -18.85
N VAL A 100 4.34 20.67 -19.36
CA VAL A 100 4.24 19.95 -20.65
C VAL A 100 3.13 18.90 -20.68
N ARG A 101 2.81 18.24 -19.55
CA ARG A 101 1.77 17.20 -19.53
C ARG A 101 0.39 17.79 -19.75
N ARG A 102 0.12 18.89 -19.03
CA ARG A 102 -1.06 19.70 -19.24
C ARG A 102 -1.04 20.34 -20.63
N LEU A 103 0.11 20.86 -21.04
CA LEU A 103 0.31 21.35 -22.40
C LEU A 103 0.01 20.27 -23.44
N MET A 104 0.23 18.97 -23.23
CA MET A 104 -0.07 17.93 -24.24
C MET A 104 -1.49 17.38 -24.18
N GLU A 105 -2.08 17.32 -22.98
CA GLU A 105 -3.50 16.99 -22.82
C GLU A 105 -4.40 18.09 -23.40
N GLU A 106 -3.95 19.34 -23.27
CA GLU A 106 -4.43 20.49 -24.03
C GLU A 106 -3.99 20.36 -25.50
N GLY A 107 -2.73 19.94 -25.72
CA GLY A 107 -1.92 19.82 -26.97
C GLY A 107 -0.83 20.95 -27.16
N SER A 108 0.25 20.81 -27.96
CA SER A 108 0.95 21.90 -28.71
C SER A 108 2.43 21.74 -28.95
N ILE A 109 2.91 22.34 -30.05
CA ILE A 109 4.33 22.58 -30.35
C ILE A 109 4.62 24.02 -29.94
N ILE A 110 5.87 24.40 -29.66
CA ILE A 110 6.32 25.77 -29.32
C ILE A 110 7.64 26.08 -30.05
N ILE A 111 7.77 27.24 -30.73
CA ILE A 111 8.91 27.80 -31.48
C ILE A 111 9.31 29.14 -30.85
N TYR A 112 10.57 29.57 -30.72
CA TYR A 112 10.91 30.89 -30.14
C TYR A 112 11.74 31.75 -31.12
N ARG A 113 11.49 33.07 -31.20
CA ARG A 113 12.23 34.01 -32.09
C ARG A 113 12.24 35.45 -31.54
N GLU A 114 13.40 36.13 -31.58
CA GLU A 114 13.60 37.54 -31.19
C GLU A 114 13.03 37.94 -29.79
N GLY A 115 13.25 37.14 -28.74
CA GLY A 115 12.66 37.46 -27.43
C GLY A 115 11.30 36.78 -27.18
N THR A 116 10.73 36.13 -28.19
CA THR A 116 9.32 35.74 -28.21
C THR A 116 9.11 34.24 -28.37
N TYR A 117 8.40 33.59 -27.44
CA TYR A 117 7.93 32.20 -27.60
C TYR A 117 6.69 32.20 -28.51
N TYR A 118 6.60 31.24 -29.40
CA TYR A 118 5.52 30.95 -30.36
C TYR A 118 5.06 29.53 -30.08
N ILE A 119 3.80 29.21 -30.23
CA ILE A 119 3.27 27.87 -30.00
C ILE A 119 2.85 27.32 -31.38
N TYR A 120 3.53 26.32 -31.96
CA TYR A 120 3.08 25.62 -33.16
C TYR A 120 1.92 24.63 -32.85
N LEU A 121 0.72 25.14 -33.01
CA LEU A 121 -0.50 24.50 -32.55
C LEU A 121 -0.86 23.14 -33.24
N PRO A 122 -0.39 22.71 -34.42
CA PRO A 122 -0.87 21.44 -35.02
C PRO A 122 -0.49 20.12 -34.31
N SER A 123 0.65 19.99 -33.61
CA SER A 123 0.92 18.74 -32.85
C SER A 123 0.22 18.67 -31.50
N LEU A 124 -0.59 19.67 -31.19
CA LEU A 124 -1.60 19.68 -30.12
C LEU A 124 -2.74 18.70 -30.43
N PHE A 125 -2.99 18.45 -31.72
CA PHE A 125 -4.24 17.88 -32.21
C PHE A 125 -4.10 16.59 -33.01
N SER A 126 -2.89 16.08 -33.25
CA SER A 126 -2.67 14.86 -34.03
C SER A 126 -2.88 13.56 -33.24
N GLY A 127 -3.20 13.63 -31.94
CA GLY A 127 -3.26 12.47 -31.02
C GLY A 127 -4.64 11.94 -30.63
N LYS A 128 -5.76 12.42 -31.19
CA LYS A 128 -7.10 11.87 -30.88
C LYS A 128 -7.75 11.22 -32.12
N LYS A 129 -7.53 9.91 -32.27
CA LYS A 129 -8.40 8.97 -33.00
C LYS A 129 -8.73 7.81 -32.08
#